data_AF-A0A5S3WWW1-F1
#
_entry.id   AF-A0A5S3WWW1-F1
#
_cell.length_a   1.000
_cell.length_b   1.000
_cell.length_c   1.000
_cell.angle_alpha   90.00
_cell.angle_beta   90.00
_cell.angle_gamma   90.00
#
_symmetry.space_group_name_H-M   'P 1'
#
loop_
_entity.id
_entity.type
_entity.pdbx_description
1 polymer ?
#
loop_
_entity_poly.entity_id
_entity_poly.type
_entity_poly.pdbx_seq_one_letter_code
_entity_poly.pdbx_strand_id
1 'polypeptide(L)'
;MFLLVLTVLVLLLMIGLMIGACIQGMQLHRPEQKVQNFFMRFRAEEDTKQELYDTAYRIVMDLGEALDEQDIIAQCDAVRNAHDRARVFRARATNQPIPEPTQTQEQGLKVVR
;
A
#
# COMPACT_ATOMS: atom_id res chain seq x y z
N MET A 1 -7.52 0.76 -64.77
CA MET A 1 -8.37 -0.05 -63.86
C MET A 1 -7.56 -0.87 -62.87
N PHE A 2 -6.55 -1.64 -63.28
CA PHE A 2 -5.73 -2.45 -62.37
C PHE A 2 -5.12 -1.68 -61.19
N LEU A 3 -4.59 -0.47 -61.42
CA LEU A 3 -4.04 0.37 -60.35
C LEU A 3 -5.10 0.79 -59.33
N LEU A 4 -6.33 1.13 -59.77
CA LEU A 4 -7.43 1.48 -58.86
C LEU A 4 -7.86 0.28 -58.02
N VAL A 5 -7.98 -0.90 -58.65
CA VAL A 5 -8.31 -2.15 -57.94
C VAL A 5 -7.25 -2.48 -56.89
N LEU A 6 -5.97 -2.32 -57.24
CA LEU A 6 -4.86 -2.54 -56.32
C LEU A 6 -4.87 -1.56 -55.14
N THR A 7 -5.15 -0.28 -55.38
CA THR A 7 -5.25 0.72 -54.32
C THR A 7 -6.41 0.43 -53.36
N VAL A 8 -7.57 0.01 -53.87
CA VAL A 8 -8.74 -0.34 -53.04
C VAL A 8 -8.47 -1.58 -52.20
N LEU A 9 -7.78 -2.58 -52.76
CA LEU A 9 -7.40 -3.80 -52.05
C LEU A 9 -6.46 -3.51 -50.87
N VAL A 10 -5.43 -2.68 -51.08
CA VAL A 10 -4.49 -2.28 -50.02
C VAL A 10 -5.22 -1.50 -48.91
N LEU A 11 -6.17 -0.65 -49.27
CA LEU A 11 -6.93 0.16 -48.33
C LEU A 11 -7.85 -0.71 -47.45
N LEU A 12 -8.51 -1.70 -48.02
CA LEU A 12 -9.30 -2.70 -47.27
C LEU A 12 -8.42 -3.53 -46.32
N LEU A 13 -7.21 -3.90 -46.75
CA LEU A 13 -6.26 -4.66 -45.93
C LEU A 13 -5.79 -3.84 -44.72
N MET A 14 -5.47 -2.56 -44.92
CA MET A 14 -5.07 -1.64 -43.84
C MET A 14 -6.20 -1.41 -42.84
N ILE A 15 -7.45 -1.25 -43.31
CA ILE A 15 -8.62 -1.12 -42.42
C ILE A 15 -8.82 -2.41 -41.62
N GLY A 16 -8.71 -3.59 -42.25
CA GLY A 16 -8.83 -4.88 -41.57
C GLY A 16 -7.76 -5.08 -40.49
N LEU A 17 -6.51 -4.66 -40.75
CA LEU A 17 -5.43 -4.69 -39.78
C LEU A 17 -5.65 -3.71 -38.62
N MET A 18 -6.14 -2.50 -38.89
CA MET A 18 -6.47 -1.52 -37.85
C MET A 18 -7.61 -2.00 -36.96
N ILE A 19 -8.67 -2.57 -37.54
CA ILE A 19 -9.77 -3.17 -36.77
C ILE A 19 -9.27 -4.39 -36.00
N GLY A 20 -8.45 -5.24 -36.61
CA GLY A 20 -7.81 -6.38 -35.95
C GLY A 20 -6.93 -5.96 -34.76
N ALA A 21 -6.16 -4.88 -34.90
CA ALA A 21 -5.35 -4.31 -33.82
C ALA A 21 -6.19 -3.64 -32.73
N CYS A 22 -7.30 -2.99 -33.09
CA CYS A 22 -8.27 -2.45 -32.14
C CYS A 22 -9.00 -3.57 -31.38
N ILE A 23 -9.35 -4.69 -32.04
CA ILE A 23 -10.03 -5.86 -31.44
C ILE A 23 -9.06 -6.71 -30.61
N GLN A 24 -7.82 -6.90 -31.05
CA GLN A 24 -6.78 -7.56 -30.26
C GLN A 24 -6.36 -6.76 -29.04
N GLY A 25 -6.88 -5.54 -28.89
CA GLY A 25 -6.62 -4.71 -27.75
C GLY A 25 -5.21 -4.16 -27.85
N MET A 26 -5.13 -2.85 -27.81
CA MET A 26 -4.05 -2.20 -27.08
C MET A 26 -3.84 -3.02 -25.80
N GLN A 27 -2.67 -3.65 -25.69
CA GLN A 27 -2.32 -4.68 -24.72
C GLN A 27 -2.22 -4.07 -23.29
N LEU A 28 -3.26 -3.36 -22.86
CA LEU A 28 -3.34 -2.65 -21.58
C LEU A 28 -3.45 -3.60 -20.39
N HIS A 29 -3.58 -4.90 -20.63
CA HIS A 29 -3.61 -5.87 -19.55
C HIS A 29 -2.30 -5.88 -18.73
N ARG A 30 -1.15 -5.59 -19.35
CA ARG A 30 0.13 -5.50 -18.63
C ARG A 30 0.34 -4.20 -17.84
N PRO A 31 0.15 -2.99 -18.41
CA PRO A 31 0.33 -1.76 -17.64
C PRO A 31 -0.74 -1.59 -16.56
N GLU A 32 -1.99 -1.96 -16.82
CA GLU A 32 -3.09 -1.82 -15.86
C GLU A 32 -2.90 -2.76 -14.65
N GLN A 33 -2.45 -3.99 -14.89
CA GLN A 33 -2.09 -4.93 -13.83
C GLN A 33 -0.85 -4.48 -13.04
N LYS A 34 0.07 -3.74 -13.67
CA LYS A 34 1.24 -3.16 -12.98
C LYS A 34 0.85 -1.99 -12.08
N VAL A 35 -0.07 -1.14 -12.52
CA VAL A 35 -0.62 -0.03 -11.71
C VAL A 35 -1.49 -0.55 -10.58
N GLN A 36 -2.33 -1.56 -10.84
CA GLN A 36 -3.16 -2.21 -9.82
C GLN A 36 -2.32 -2.90 -8.74
N ASN A 37 -1.27 -3.65 -9.12
CA ASN A 37 -0.35 -4.26 -8.16
C ASN A 37 0.44 -3.22 -7.38
N PHE A 38 0.80 -2.09 -7.99
CA PHE A 38 1.44 -0.98 -7.31
C PHE A 38 0.49 -0.40 -6.24
N PHE A 39 -0.73 -0.01 -6.62
CA PHE A 39 -1.73 0.51 -5.68
C PHE A 39 -2.10 -0.46 -4.56
N MET A 40 -2.28 -1.75 -4.86
CA MET A 40 -2.53 -2.77 -3.84
C MET A 40 -1.38 -2.91 -2.85
N ARG A 41 -0.14 -2.72 -3.31
CA ARG A 41 1.05 -2.75 -2.43
C ARG A 41 1.12 -1.55 -1.51
N PHE A 42 0.78 -0.34 -1.97
CA PHE A 42 0.69 0.84 -1.09
C PHE A 42 -0.42 0.70 -0.06
N ARG A 43 -1.60 0.23 -0.49
CA ARG A 43 -2.71 0.00 0.43
C ARG A 43 -2.39 -1.04 1.49
N ALA A 44 -1.76 -2.16 1.10
CA ALA A 44 -1.32 -3.17 2.07
C ALA A 44 -0.24 -2.63 3.03
N GLU A 45 0.63 -1.74 2.57
CA GLU A 45 1.64 -1.11 3.44
C GLU A 45 1.03 -0.09 4.41
N GLU A 46 -0.01 0.64 4.00
CA GLU A 46 -0.78 1.54 4.88
C GLU A 46 -1.63 0.76 5.89
N ASP A 47 -2.34 -0.28 5.46
CA ASP A 47 -3.15 -1.13 6.35
C ASP A 47 -2.27 -1.82 7.40
N THR A 48 -1.08 -2.31 7.02
CA THR A 48 -0.13 -2.92 7.96
C THR A 48 0.46 -1.91 8.94
N LYS A 49 0.76 -0.67 8.51
CA LYS A 49 1.19 0.40 9.42
C LYS A 49 0.08 0.75 10.41
N GLN A 50 -1.16 0.86 9.94
CA GLN A 50 -2.31 1.16 10.79
C GLN A 50 -2.54 0.07 11.85
N GLU A 51 -2.41 -1.21 11.47
CA GLU A 51 -2.52 -2.35 12.39
C GLU A 51 -1.41 -2.35 13.46
N LEU A 52 -0.18 -2.01 13.09
CA LEU A 52 0.94 -1.85 14.02
C LEU A 52 0.72 -0.72 15.02
N TYR A 53 0.19 0.42 14.56
CA TYR A 53 -0.14 1.55 15.42
C TYR A 53 -1.31 1.23 16.37
N ASP A 54 -2.38 0.60 15.89
CA ASP A 54 -3.50 0.17 16.74
C ASP A 54 -3.03 -0.82 17.82
N THR A 55 -2.19 -1.78 17.44
CA THR A 55 -1.61 -2.74 18.38
C THR A 55 -0.77 -2.05 19.45
N ALA A 56 0.09 -1.10 19.07
CA ALA A 56 0.89 -0.32 20.02
C ALA A 56 0.01 0.52 20.96
N TYR A 57 -1.02 1.17 20.41
CA TYR A 57 -1.98 1.96 21.18
C TYR A 57 -2.70 1.12 22.23
N ARG A 58 -3.19 -0.07 21.87
CA ARG A 58 -3.86 -0.98 22.81
C ARG A 58 -2.93 -1.44 23.92
N ILE A 59 -1.67 -1.77 23.62
CA ILE A 59 -0.69 -2.15 24.65
C ILE A 59 -0.49 -1.01 25.68
N VAL A 60 -0.45 0.24 25.23
CA VAL A 60 -0.31 1.39 26.12
C VAL A 60 -1.58 1.61 26.95
N MET A 61 -2.75 1.48 26.35
CA MET A 61 -4.03 1.57 27.07
C MET A 61 -4.16 0.48 28.14
N ASP A 62 -3.84 -0.76 27.79
CA ASP A 62 -3.87 -1.90 28.72
C ASP A 62 -2.89 -1.71 29.88
N LEU A 63 -1.73 -1.07 29.63
CA LEU A 63 -0.80 -0.68 30.69
C LEU A 63 -1.38 0.41 31.59
N GLY A 64 -2.08 1.39 31.02
CA GLY A 64 -2.77 2.42 31.79
C GLY A 64 -3.83 1.82 32.72
N GLU A 65 -4.65 0.91 32.19
CA GLU A 65 -5.66 0.18 32.97
C GLU A 65 -5.01 -0.68 34.07
N ALA A 66 -3.91 -1.36 33.75
CA ALA A 66 -3.15 -2.12 34.75
C ALA A 66 -2.62 -1.25 35.90
N LEU A 67 -2.23 0.00 35.62
CA LEU A 67 -1.73 0.95 36.62
C LEU A 67 -2.86 1.53 37.49
N ASP A 68 -4.09 1.56 37.00
CA ASP A 68 -5.27 1.99 37.77
C ASP A 68 -5.83 0.91 38.71
N GLU A 69 -5.31 -0.33 38.62
CA GLU A 69 -5.71 -1.44 39.48
C GLU A 69 -5.38 -1.17 40.95
N GLN A 70 -6.35 -1.42 41.84
CA GLN A 70 -6.25 -1.09 43.27
C GLN A 70 -5.58 -2.20 44.07
N ASP A 71 -5.73 -3.46 43.63
CA ASP A 71 -5.03 -4.59 44.23
C ASP A 71 -3.59 -4.64 43.69
N ILE A 72 -2.62 -4.44 44.58
CA ILE A 72 -1.19 -4.41 44.26
C ILE A 72 -0.72 -5.71 43.60
N ILE A 73 -1.27 -6.86 43.99
CA ILE A 73 -0.89 -8.16 43.42
C ILE A 73 -1.40 -8.25 41.98
N ALA A 74 -2.68 -7.92 41.78
CA ALA A 74 -3.30 -7.90 40.45
C ALA A 74 -2.65 -6.85 39.53
N GLN A 75 -2.33 -5.67 40.05
CA GLN A 75 -1.60 -4.62 39.36
C GLN A 75 -0.23 -5.11 38.87
N CYS A 76 0.53 -5.77 39.74
CA CYS A 76 1.85 -6.30 39.39
C CYS A 76 1.75 -7.35 38.28
N ASP A 77 0.78 -8.26 38.34
CA ASP A 77 0.57 -9.28 37.31
C ASP A 77 0.10 -8.65 35.98
N ALA A 78 -0.81 -7.67 36.03
CA ALA A 78 -1.31 -6.96 34.87
C ALA A 78 -0.22 -6.13 34.17
N VAL A 79 0.58 -5.39 34.94
CA VAL A 79 1.72 -4.61 34.43
C VAL A 79 2.76 -5.53 33.79
N ARG A 80 3.04 -6.68 34.41
CA ARG A 80 3.97 -7.67 33.86
C ARG A 80 3.48 -8.23 32.53
N ASN A 81 2.18 -8.52 32.42
CA ASN A 81 1.57 -8.99 31.18
C ASN A 81 1.64 -7.92 30.07
N ALA A 82 1.29 -6.67 30.38
CA ALA A 82 1.40 -5.55 29.44
C ALA A 82 2.86 -5.35 28.97
N HIS A 83 3.83 -5.44 29.88
CA HIS A 83 5.25 -5.38 29.55
C HIS A 83 5.70 -6.53 28.64
N ASP A 84 5.27 -7.76 28.89
CA ASP A 84 5.62 -8.90 28.02
C ASP A 84 5.03 -8.74 26.62
N ARG A 85 3.81 -8.21 26.51
CA ARG A 85 3.20 -7.88 25.21
C ARG A 85 3.97 -6.78 24.49
N ALA A 86 4.40 -5.72 25.19
CA ALA A 86 5.25 -4.68 24.63
C ALA A 86 6.60 -5.24 24.15
N ARG A 87 7.20 -6.16 24.90
CA ARG A 87 8.45 -6.84 24.52
C ARG A 87 8.28 -7.68 23.26
N VAL A 88 7.21 -8.46 23.15
CA VAL A 88 6.90 -9.26 21.94
C VAL A 88 6.66 -8.35 20.74
N PHE A 89 5.90 -7.27 20.93
CA PHE A 89 5.66 -6.26 19.88
C PHE A 89 6.98 -5.64 19.40
N ARG A 90 7.85 -5.21 20.32
CA ARG A 90 9.18 -4.67 20.01
C ARG A 90 10.05 -5.67 19.24
N ALA A 91 10.05 -6.95 19.64
CA ALA A 91 10.80 -7.99 18.95
C ALA A 91 10.29 -8.18 17.51
N ARG A 92 8.97 -8.11 17.28
CA ARG A 92 8.39 -8.16 15.92
C ARG A 92 8.77 -6.93 15.10
N ALA A 93 8.65 -5.72 15.67
CA ALA A 93 9.03 -4.48 15.01
C ALA A 93 10.54 -4.39 14.69
N THR A 94 11.39 -5.08 15.46
CA THR A 94 12.84 -5.17 15.17
C THR A 94 13.12 -6.06 13.96
N ASN A 95 12.33 -7.12 13.75
CA ASN A 95 12.49 -8.03 12.61
C ASN A 95 11.77 -7.55 11.34
N GLN A 96 10.76 -6.69 11.49
CA GLN A 96 10.07 -6.00 10.41
C GLN A 96 10.17 -4.50 10.68
N PRO A 97 11.31 -3.86 10.36
CA PRO A 97 11.45 -2.43 10.54
C PRO A 97 10.35 -1.75 9.73
N ILE A 98 9.48 -1.03 10.42
CA ILE A 98 8.50 -0.15 9.79
C ILE A 98 9.33 0.80 8.92
N PRO A 99 9.16 0.82 7.58
CA PRO A 99 9.84 1.80 6.77
C PRO A 99 9.47 3.15 7.35
N GLU A 100 10.50 3.88 7.83
CA GLU A 100 10.33 5.25 8.33
C GLU A 100 9.44 5.98 7.34
N PRO A 101 8.44 6.74 7.81
CA PRO A 101 7.71 7.61 6.89
C PRO A 101 8.78 8.42 6.19
N THR A 102 8.98 8.16 4.89
CA THR A 102 9.78 9.02 4.03
C THR A 102 9.26 10.40 4.35
N GLN A 103 10.05 11.21 5.06
CA GLN A 103 9.74 12.59 5.29
C GLN A 103 9.49 13.12 3.89
N THR A 104 8.22 13.34 3.56
CA THR A 104 7.82 14.05 2.37
C THR A 104 8.52 15.38 2.53
N GLN A 105 9.64 15.48 1.83
CA GLN A 105 10.44 16.65 1.58
C GLN A 105 9.47 17.83 1.61
N GLU A 106 9.57 18.64 2.66
CA GLU A 106 8.81 19.88 2.77
C GLU A 106 8.97 20.57 1.42
N GLN A 107 7.93 20.51 0.60
CA GLN A 107 7.83 21.33 -0.59
C GLN A 107 7.75 22.74 -0.03
N GLY A 108 8.90 23.37 0.10
CA GLY A 108 9.02 24.75 0.51
C GLY A 108 8.13 25.58 -0.40
N LEU A 109 6.96 25.96 0.11
CA LEU A 109 6.19 27.05 -0.46
C LEU A 109 7.07 28.29 -0.30
N LYS A 110 7.79 28.62 -1.37
CA LYS A 110 8.47 29.90 -1.53
C LYS A 110 7.39 30.98 -1.53
N VAL A 111 7.14 31.57 -0.36
CA VAL A 111 6.35 32.79 -0.24
C VAL A 111 7.10 33.87 -1.01
N VAL A 112 6.58 34.23 -2.18
CA VAL A 112 7.07 35.38 -2.96
C VAL A 112 6.66 36.63 -2.20
N ARG A 113 7.66 37.40 -1.77
CA ARG A 113 7.49 38.69 -1.12
C ARG A 113 7.36 39.80 -2.16
#